data_AF-A0A7C4K0N8-F1
#
_entry.id   AF-A0A7C4K0N8-F1
#
_cell.length_a   1.000
_cell.length_b   1.000
_cell.length_c   1.000
_cell.angle_alpha   90.00
_cell.angle_beta   90.00
_cell.angle_gamma   90.00
#
_symmetry.space_group_name_H-M   'P 1'
#
loop_
_entity.id
_entity.type
_entity.pdbx_description
1 polymer ?
#
loop_
_entity_poly.entity_id
_entity_poly.type
_entity_poly.pdbx_seq_one_letter_code
_entity_poly.pdbx_strand_id
1 'polypeptide(L)'
;RLKISSNKSMVGHLLGAAGALEAVATVKTIQEGIIPPTINLENPDPECDLDYTPNVAVKKEVNVAISNSFGFGGTNACLVFRKL
;
A
#
# COMPACT_ATOMS: atom_id res chain seq x y z
N ARG A 1 -10.67 1.40 -11.14
CA ARG A 1 -9.24 1.79 -11.15
C ARG A 1 -8.47 0.89 -10.19
N LEU A 2 -7.15 0.70 -10.42
CA LEU A 2 -6.27 0.06 -9.44
C LEU A 2 -6.24 0.93 -8.17
N LYS A 3 -6.30 0.31 -7.00
CA LYS A 3 -6.21 1.01 -5.72
C LYS A 3 -4.78 0.95 -5.24
N ILE A 4 -4.26 2.09 -4.82
CA ILE A 4 -2.92 2.25 -4.24
C ILE A 4 -3.14 2.79 -2.82
N SER A 5 -2.31 2.39 -1.86
CA SER A 5 -2.28 3.04 -0.56
C SER A 5 -0.90 2.92 0.09
N SER A 6 -0.61 3.80 1.04
CA SER A 6 0.64 3.80 1.80
C SER A 6 0.35 3.59 3.28
N ASN A 7 0.70 2.41 3.79
CA ASN A 7 0.57 2.10 5.22
C ASN A 7 1.49 2.97 6.08
N LYS A 8 2.58 3.50 5.51
CA LYS A 8 3.48 4.46 6.17
C LYS A 8 2.75 5.73 6.62
N SER A 9 1.62 6.08 6.00
CA SER A 9 0.77 7.18 6.47
C SER A 9 0.28 7.00 7.91
N MET A 10 0.14 5.74 8.36
CA MET A 10 -0.34 5.39 9.70
C MET A 10 0.78 4.97 10.65
N VAL A 11 1.74 4.17 10.16
CA VAL A 11 2.79 3.56 11.01
C VAL A 11 4.16 4.24 10.88
N GLY A 12 4.28 5.25 10.04
CA GLY A 12 5.56 5.88 9.70
C GLY A 12 6.47 4.99 8.87
N HIS A 13 7.70 5.44 8.63
CA HIS A 13 8.70 4.68 7.89
C HIS A 13 9.59 3.86 8.83
N LEU A 14 9.33 2.55 8.91
CA LEU A 14 10.08 1.61 9.76
C LEU A 14 11.42 1.14 9.15
N LEU A 15 12.02 1.92 8.26
CA LEU A 15 13.25 1.59 7.54
C LEU A 15 13.20 0.16 6.96
N GLY A 16 14.20 -0.69 7.27
CA GLY A 16 14.28 -2.06 6.78
C GLY A 16 13.09 -2.95 7.17
N ALA A 17 12.36 -2.63 8.25
CA ALA A 17 11.18 -3.39 8.66
C ALA A 17 9.91 -3.02 7.87
N ALA A 18 9.91 -1.90 7.14
CA ALA A 18 8.73 -1.42 6.41
C ALA A 18 8.25 -2.45 5.37
N GLY A 19 9.17 -3.07 4.62
CA GLY A 19 8.82 -4.06 3.61
C GLY A 19 8.12 -5.30 4.20
N ALA A 20 8.55 -5.77 5.37
CA ALA A 20 7.92 -6.90 6.04
C ALA A 20 6.51 -6.56 6.55
N LEU A 21 6.34 -5.40 7.19
CA LEU A 21 5.02 -4.95 7.66
C LEU A 21 4.07 -4.74 6.48
N GLU A 22 4.53 -4.09 5.41
CA GLU A 22 3.71 -3.84 4.23
C GLU A 22 3.37 -5.12 3.49
N ALA A 23 4.26 -6.11 3.42
CA ALA A 23 3.94 -7.43 2.89
C ALA A 23 2.81 -8.12 3.67
N VAL A 24 2.86 -8.09 5.01
CA VAL A 24 1.78 -8.62 5.86
C VAL A 24 0.47 -7.88 5.58
N ALA A 25 0.49 -6.55 5.55
CA ALA A 25 -0.71 -5.75 5.25
C ALA A 25 -1.28 -6.07 3.86
N THR A 26 -0.44 -6.23 2.84
CA THR A 26 -0.86 -6.62 1.48
C THR A 26 -1.54 -7.99 1.46
N VAL A 27 -1.00 -8.98 2.17
CA VAL A 27 -1.63 -10.31 2.28
C VAL A 27 -2.97 -10.21 3.03
N LYS A 28 -3.04 -9.43 4.11
CA LYS A 28 -4.29 -9.19 4.85
C LYS A 28 -5.35 -8.52 3.98
N THR A 29 -4.98 -7.58 3.11
CA THR A 29 -5.89 -6.99 2.13
C THR A 29 -6.49 -8.02 1.19
N ILE A 30 -5.70 -8.98 0.69
CA ILE A 30 -6.19 -10.09 -0.14
C ILE A 30 -7.16 -10.99 0.65
N GLN A 31 -6.80 -11.32 1.89
CA GLN A 31 -7.60 -12.21 2.73
C GLN A 31 -8.95 -11.62 3.14
N GLU A 32 -8.97 -10.33 3.51
CA GLU A 32 -10.14 -9.69 4.11
C GLU A 32 -10.96 -8.87 3.10
N GLY A 33 -10.40 -8.58 1.92
CA GLY A 33 -11.03 -7.71 0.94
C GLY A 33 -11.18 -6.27 1.45
N ILE A 34 -10.24 -5.81 2.28
CA ILE A 34 -10.18 -4.45 2.82
C ILE A 34 -8.85 -3.83 2.41
N ILE A 35 -8.92 -2.73 1.66
CA ILE A 35 -7.77 -1.93 1.26
C ILE A 35 -7.61 -0.80 2.28
N PRO A 36 -6.48 -0.72 3.00
CA PRO A 36 -6.25 0.32 3.99
C PRO A 36 -6.14 1.69 3.32
N PRO A 37 -6.52 2.77 4.03
CA PRO A 37 -6.41 4.11 3.49
C PRO A 37 -4.97 4.61 3.49
N THR A 38 -4.72 5.63 2.67
CA THR A 38 -3.64 6.58 2.93
C THR A 38 -4.22 7.72 3.75
N ILE A 39 -3.94 7.77 5.05
CA ILE A 39 -4.44 8.84 5.93
C ILE A 39 -3.68 10.14 5.71
N ASN A 40 -4.25 11.26 6.15
CA ASN A 40 -3.69 12.61 6.04
C ASN A 40 -3.52 13.12 4.59
N LEU A 41 -4.25 12.55 3.62
CA LEU A 41 -4.23 12.99 2.23
C LEU A 41 -5.37 13.99 1.97
N GLU A 42 -5.17 15.25 2.37
CA GLU A 42 -6.16 16.34 2.25
C GLU A 42 -5.92 17.24 1.02
N ASN A 43 -4.64 17.42 0.67
CA ASN A 43 -4.20 18.28 -0.43
C ASN A 43 -3.50 17.41 -1.49
N PRO A 44 -4.23 16.79 -2.43
CA PRO A 44 -3.63 15.94 -3.45
C PRO A 44 -2.76 16.76 -4.41
N ASP A 45 -1.58 16.23 -4.72
CA ASP A 45 -0.66 16.83 -5.69
C ASP A 45 -1.17 16.58 -7.13
N PRO A 46 -1.22 17.59 -8.01
CA PRO A 46 -1.61 17.40 -9.42
C PRO A 46 -0.78 16.38 -10.19
N GLU A 47 0.49 16.17 -9.83
CA GLU A 47 1.36 15.15 -10.43
C GLU A 47 1.11 13.75 -9.86
N CYS A 48 0.46 13.66 -8.70
CA CYS A 48 0.01 12.43 -8.08
C CYS A 48 -1.48 12.22 -8.39
N ASP A 49 -1.79 11.77 -9.61
CA ASP A 49 -3.15 11.70 -10.16
C ASP A 49 -3.81 10.31 -10.07
N LEU A 50 -3.19 9.37 -9.36
CA LEU A 50 -3.70 8.00 -9.17
C LEU A 50 -4.69 7.89 -8.00
N ASP A 51 -5.29 6.70 -7.84
CA ASP A 51 -6.25 6.41 -6.77
C ASP A 51 -5.53 5.89 -5.52
N TYR A 52 -5.06 6.81 -4.67
CA TYR A 52 -4.30 6.53 -3.44
C TYR A 52 -5.14 6.13 -2.22
N THR A 53 -6.42 5.81 -2.41
CA THR A 53 -7.34 5.41 -1.33
C THR A 53 -7.32 6.41 -0.15
N PRO A 54 -7.62 7.71 -0.38
CA PRO A 54 -7.46 8.76 0.62
C PRO A 54 -8.42 8.57 1.79
N ASN A 55 -7.87 8.61 3.01
CA ASN A 55 -8.53 8.78 4.32
C ASN A 55 -9.55 7.71 4.76
N VAL A 56 -10.19 6.99 3.84
CA VAL A 56 -11.23 6.00 4.13
C VAL A 56 -10.89 4.66 3.50
N ALA A 57 -10.95 3.59 4.31
CA ALA A 57 -10.72 2.23 3.84
C ALA A 57 -11.76 1.82 2.78
N VAL A 58 -11.36 0.97 1.84
CA VAL A 58 -12.24 0.50 0.77
C VAL A 58 -12.42 -1.01 0.88
N LYS A 59 -13.68 -1.45 0.98
CA LYS A 59 -14.04 -2.86 0.86
C LYS A 59 -14.12 -3.24 -0.63
N LYS A 60 -13.28 -4.17 -1.06
CA LYS A 60 -13.20 -4.65 -2.44
C LYS A 60 -12.57 -6.04 -2.47
N GLU A 61 -13.06 -6.92 -3.31
CA GLU A 61 -12.35 -8.18 -3.57
C GLU A 61 -10.99 -7.90 -4.24
N VAL A 62 -9.92 -8.42 -3.65
CA VAL A 62 -8.55 -8.29 -4.15
C VAL A 62 -7.97 -9.69 -4.32
N ASN A 63 -7.72 -10.08 -5.57
CA ASN A 63 -7.16 -11.40 -5.90
C ASN A 63 -5.63 -11.35 -6.10
N VAL A 64 -5.10 -10.18 -6.47
CA VAL A 64 -3.67 -9.95 -6.70
C VAL A 64 -3.32 -8.57 -6.15
N ALA A 65 -2.21 -8.47 -5.45
CA ALA A 65 -1.68 -7.19 -4.97
C ALA A 65 -0.14 -7.21 -4.94
N ILE A 66 0.44 -6.01 -5.00
CA ILE A 66 1.89 -5.81 -4.97
C ILE A 66 2.30 -5.01 -3.73
N SER A 67 3.52 -5.24 -3.25
CA SER A 67 4.16 -4.46 -2.20
C SER A 67 5.51 -3.95 -2.70
N ASN A 68 5.67 -2.63 -2.79
CA ASN A 68 6.86 -1.96 -3.33
C ASN A 68 7.77 -1.47 -2.20
N SER A 69 9.08 -1.62 -2.39
CA SER A 69 10.10 -1.06 -1.50
C SER A 69 11.24 -0.48 -2.34
N PHE A 70 11.37 0.85 -2.31
CA PHE A 70 12.43 1.58 -3.02
C PHE A 70 13.30 2.27 -1.98
N GLY A 71 14.40 1.61 -1.62
CA GLY A 71 15.30 2.01 -0.56
C GLY A 71 16.40 2.95 -1.02
N PHE A 72 17.01 3.64 -0.05
CA PHE A 72 18.22 4.45 -0.29
C PHE A 72 19.34 3.62 -0.92
N GLY A 73 20.21 4.27 -1.69
CA GLY A 73 21.27 3.59 -2.45
C GLY A 73 20.79 2.89 -3.72
N GLY A 74 19.54 3.15 -4.16
CA GLY A 74 19.00 2.61 -5.41
C GLY A 74 18.55 1.15 -5.33
N THR A 75 18.30 0.63 -4.12
CA THR A 75 17.85 -0.75 -3.94
C THR A 75 16.33 -0.84 -4.11
N ASN A 76 15.89 -1.45 -5.21
CA ASN A 76 14.46 -1.56 -5.54
C ASN A 76 14.00 -3.02 -5.47
N ALA A 77 12.89 -3.26 -4.78
CA ALA A 77 12.25 -4.57 -4.67
C ALA A 77 10.72 -4.46 -4.77
N CYS A 78 10.10 -5.47 -5.38
CA CYS A 78 8.65 -5.59 -5.50
C CYS A 78 8.24 -7.04 -5.25
N LEU A 79 7.27 -7.26 -4.37
CA LEU A 79 6.68 -8.57 -4.10
C LEU A 79 5.26 -8.61 -4.67
N VAL A 80 4.90 -9.74 -5.28
CA VAL A 80 3.55 -9.99 -5.82
C VAL A 80 2.90 -11.11 -5.02
N PHE A 81 1.70 -10.87 -4.52
CA PHE A 81 0.89 -11.86 -3.81
C PHE A 81 -0.40 -12.12 -4.58
N ARG A 82 -0.85 -13.38 -4.58
CA ARG A 82 -2.09 -13.81 -5.21
C ARG A 82 -2.87 -14.71 -4.26
N LYS A 83 -4.19 -14.55 -4.24
CA LYS A 83 -5.14 -15.42 -3.54
C LYS A 83 -5.00 -16.85 -4.07
N LEU A 84 -4.92 -17.83 -3.18
CA LEU A 84 -4.90 -19.26 -3.52
C LEU A 84 -6.24 -19.70 -4.12
#